data_AF-A0A7S3PCC3-F1
#
_entry.id   AF-A0A7S3PCC3-F1
#
_cell.length_a   1.000
_cell.length_b   1.000
_cell.length_c   1.000
_cell.angle_alpha   90.00
_cell.angle_beta   90.00
_cell.angle_gamma   90.00
#
_symmetry.space_group_name_H-M   'P 1'
#
loop_
_entity.id
_entity.type
_entity.pdbx_description
1 polymer ?
#
loop_
_entity_poly.entity_id
_entity_poly.type
_entity_poly.pdbx_seq_one_letter_code
_entity_poly.pdbx_strand_id
1 'polypeptide(L)'
;MCSSTHQKLVRVQRNSPSKASAIDDEESFSEMDQMTISEGVAPPIPSRSASRATIRLTMLLVVLILFTPFTIGRCINTRLLQQQPLKSLEESELGTATTIYSIARTDRSGAAIHEMLLYHAEAYARNMTYGGACVDRIDWRVKQSTKRKYFTARHEQRTKLLQDMGLADQLPLACPSPSDLASGKAMFIDRDEVQRSREYHFTADWLAYLQSQRTKLVEDDPSAHSSTATTTTTNNQTTPFQVAVHVRRGDVDPCRLHAKRYLPNQYYLDVLDKYLPQVCKDATNPKACQVTVYTEKNSFERFDAFLQRGFRVDLDSSLSDVWHGIMTADMVVTSRSSFSEVPAMLNHNANKAVVIVPFDKDKKEFKQFEWAIMPGWTFVDRDILRSAEAKHPEFAAFCS
;
A
#
# COMPACT_ATOMS: atom_id res chain seq x y z
N MET A 1 61.92 -33.94 -51.97
CA MET A 1 61.75 -34.15 -50.51
C MET A 1 60.26 -34.07 -50.19
N CYS A 2 59.78 -35.09 -49.47
CA CYS A 2 58.39 -35.45 -49.14
C CYS A 2 57.52 -34.29 -48.63
N SER A 3 56.26 -34.12 -49.05
CA SER A 3 55.06 -34.93 -48.74
C SER A 3 54.75 -35.02 -47.23
N SER A 4 53.67 -34.39 -46.78
CA SER A 4 52.54 -35.13 -46.20
C SER A 4 51.26 -34.30 -46.03
N THR A 5 50.18 -34.97 -46.42
CA THR A 5 48.77 -34.73 -46.23
C THR A 5 48.38 -34.82 -44.75
N HIS A 6 47.42 -34.03 -44.25
CA HIS A 6 46.52 -34.50 -43.19
C HIS A 6 45.09 -33.92 -43.29
N GLN A 7 44.22 -34.83 -43.73
CA GLN A 7 42.83 -35.10 -43.40
C GLN A 7 41.99 -34.08 -42.58
N LYS A 8 40.89 -33.66 -43.23
CA LYS A 8 39.63 -33.26 -42.61
C LYS A 8 39.07 -34.36 -41.70
N LEU A 9 38.77 -34.02 -40.46
CA LEU A 9 37.89 -34.79 -39.58
C LEU A 9 36.57 -34.03 -39.44
N VAL A 10 35.53 -34.52 -40.12
CA VAL A 10 34.14 -34.09 -39.94
C VAL A 10 33.64 -34.79 -38.68
N ARG A 11 33.42 -34.02 -37.61
CA ARG A 11 32.74 -34.52 -36.41
C ARG A 11 31.29 -34.02 -36.44
N VAL A 12 30.38 -34.93 -36.75
CA VAL A 12 28.94 -34.79 -36.59
C VAL A 12 28.66 -34.64 -35.09
N GLN A 13 28.35 -33.43 -34.64
CA GLN A 13 27.72 -33.23 -33.34
C GLN A 13 26.21 -33.44 -33.49
N ARG A 14 25.72 -34.50 -32.87
CA ARG A 14 24.30 -34.78 -32.72
C ARG A 14 23.66 -33.68 -31.87
N ASN A 15 22.56 -33.16 -32.39
CA ASN A 15 21.57 -32.39 -31.64
C ASN A 15 21.12 -33.18 -30.41
N SER A 16 21.38 -32.65 -29.23
CA SER A 16 20.66 -32.97 -28.00
C SER A 16 19.84 -31.73 -27.64
N PRO A 17 18.51 -31.83 -27.47
CA PRO A 17 17.70 -30.69 -27.09
C PRO A 17 18.10 -30.28 -25.66
N SER A 18 18.62 -29.06 -25.52
CA SER A 18 18.74 -28.41 -24.22
C SER A 18 17.32 -28.22 -23.68
N LYS A 19 16.94 -29.07 -22.73
CA LYS A 19 15.86 -28.76 -21.79
C LYS A 19 16.28 -27.49 -21.04
N ALA A 20 15.79 -26.35 -21.49
CA ALA A 20 15.68 -25.17 -20.64
C ALA A 20 14.65 -25.53 -19.57
N SER A 21 15.12 -25.95 -18.39
CA SER A 21 14.30 -25.94 -17.19
C SER A 21 14.13 -24.48 -16.81
N ALA A 22 12.98 -23.92 -17.14
CA ALA A 22 12.44 -22.78 -16.41
C ALA A 22 12.42 -23.18 -14.93
N ILE A 23 13.21 -22.50 -14.12
CA ILE A 23 13.07 -22.52 -12.68
C ILE A 23 11.91 -21.56 -12.43
N ASP A 24 10.71 -22.12 -12.44
CA ASP A 24 9.51 -21.45 -11.93
C ASP A 24 9.62 -21.43 -10.41
N ASP A 25 10.34 -20.45 -9.87
CA ASP A 25 10.24 -20.07 -8.46
C ASP A 25 8.98 -19.20 -8.30
N GLU A 26 7.80 -19.83 -8.43
CA GLU A 26 6.56 -19.29 -7.84
C GLU A 26 6.67 -19.44 -6.32
N GLU A 27 7.28 -18.44 -5.68
CA GLU A 27 7.22 -18.26 -4.23
C GLU A 27 5.78 -17.87 -3.87
N SER A 28 4.96 -18.89 -3.59
CA SER A 28 3.60 -18.72 -3.13
C SER A 28 3.57 -17.86 -1.86
N PHE A 29 2.71 -16.85 -1.87
CA PHE A 29 2.60 -15.79 -0.84
C PHE A 29 2.04 -16.25 0.52
N SER A 30 2.25 -17.49 0.92
CA SER A 30 1.69 -18.05 2.15
C SER A 30 2.67 -18.94 2.90
N GLU A 31 3.84 -18.46 3.32
CA GLU A 31 4.56 -19.18 4.37
C GLU A 31 5.56 -18.32 5.16
N MET A 32 5.65 -18.63 6.47
CA MET A 32 6.50 -18.07 7.51
C MET A 32 6.05 -16.80 8.27
N ASP A 33 4.94 -16.95 9.01
CA ASP A 33 4.89 -16.61 10.43
C ASP A 33 4.29 -17.82 11.21
N GLN A 34 5.06 -18.89 11.37
CA GLN A 34 4.82 -19.88 12.43
C GLN A 34 6.10 -20.06 13.24
N MET A 35 6.29 -19.17 14.22
CA MET A 35 7.13 -19.45 15.37
C MET A 35 6.36 -20.45 16.23
N THR A 36 6.84 -21.68 16.31
CA THR A 36 6.28 -22.77 17.11
C THR A 36 6.28 -22.35 18.59
N ILE A 37 5.12 -21.99 19.14
CA ILE A 37 4.88 -21.92 20.58
C ILE A 37 4.32 -23.28 20.99
N SER A 38 5.06 -24.00 21.82
CA SER A 38 4.65 -25.28 22.39
C SER A 38 3.32 -25.14 23.14
N GLU A 39 2.34 -25.95 22.77
CA GLU A 39 1.01 -25.99 23.38
C GLU A 39 1.09 -26.46 24.84
N GLY A 40 0.69 -25.57 25.76
CA GLY A 40 0.34 -25.92 27.13
C GLY A 40 -1.15 -26.24 27.20
N VAL A 41 -1.48 -27.47 27.59
CA VAL A 41 -2.85 -27.97 27.78
C VAL A 41 -3.55 -27.20 28.91
N ALA A 42 -4.64 -26.50 28.60
CA ALA A 42 -5.52 -25.88 29.59
C ALA A 42 -6.74 -26.79 29.90
N PRO A 43 -7.22 -26.84 31.16
CA PRO A 43 -8.30 -27.73 31.60
C PRO A 43 -9.70 -27.20 31.24
N PRO A 44 -10.74 -28.08 31.27
CA PRO A 44 -12.07 -27.75 30.77
C PRO A 44 -12.86 -26.84 31.73
N ILE A 45 -13.55 -25.85 31.15
CA ILE A 45 -14.50 -24.98 31.85
C ILE A 45 -15.92 -25.57 31.69
N PRO A 46 -16.74 -25.63 32.76
CA PRO A 46 -18.05 -26.26 32.73
C PRO A 46 -19.12 -25.39 32.05
N SER A 47 -19.97 -26.07 31.27
CA SER A 47 -21.16 -25.54 30.62
C SER A 47 -22.21 -25.08 31.65
N ARG A 48 -22.74 -23.86 31.49
CA ARG A 48 -23.98 -23.43 32.17
C ARG A 48 -25.09 -23.19 31.16
N SER A 49 -26.23 -23.77 31.51
CA SER A 49 -27.47 -23.84 30.76
C SER A 49 -28.24 -22.52 30.71
N ALA A 50 -29.05 -22.42 29.66
CA ALA A 50 -29.93 -21.30 29.33
C ALA A 50 -31.05 -21.08 30.36
N SER A 51 -31.48 -19.81 30.49
CA SER A 51 -32.84 -19.46 30.91
C SER A 51 -33.40 -18.43 29.95
N ARG A 52 -34.56 -18.76 29.37
CA ARG A 52 -35.36 -17.92 28.49
C ARG A 52 -36.14 -16.91 29.34
N ALA A 53 -36.07 -15.62 28.99
CA ALA A 53 -37.02 -14.62 29.47
C ALA A 53 -37.68 -13.95 28.26
N THR A 54 -38.96 -14.27 28.09
CA THR A 54 -39.87 -13.67 27.11
C THR A 54 -40.31 -12.30 27.63
N ILE A 55 -40.06 -11.22 26.88
CA ILE A 55 -40.72 -9.93 27.12
C ILE A 55 -41.36 -9.48 25.80
N ARG A 56 -42.70 -9.50 25.79
CA ARG A 56 -43.52 -8.72 24.86
C ARG A 56 -43.66 -7.31 25.44
N LEU A 57 -43.41 -6.27 24.66
CA LEU A 57 -44.15 -5.01 24.83
C LEU A 57 -44.28 -4.26 23.52
N THR A 58 -45.53 -4.12 23.11
CA THR A 58 -46.08 -3.25 22.07
C THR A 58 -45.99 -1.79 22.52
N MET A 59 -45.61 -0.86 21.63
CA MET A 59 -46.45 0.32 21.33
C MET A 59 -45.85 1.18 20.22
N LEU A 60 -46.69 1.44 19.23
CA LEU A 60 -46.57 2.52 18.25
C LEU A 60 -46.49 3.86 18.97
N LEU A 61 -45.56 4.72 18.54
CA LEU A 61 -45.74 6.16 18.65
C LEU A 61 -45.35 6.79 17.30
N VAL A 62 -46.38 7.20 16.56
CA VAL A 62 -46.26 8.05 15.37
C VAL A 62 -46.05 9.48 15.87
N VAL A 63 -44.86 10.04 15.64
CA VAL A 63 -44.60 11.46 15.87
C VAL A 63 -44.42 12.12 14.50
N LEU A 64 -45.46 12.84 14.06
CA LEU A 64 -45.35 13.85 13.02
C LEU A 64 -44.50 15.00 13.56
N ILE A 65 -43.34 15.25 12.95
CA ILE A 65 -42.58 16.50 13.15
C ILE A 65 -42.67 17.33 11.87
N LEU A 66 -43.23 18.51 12.03
CA LEU A 66 -43.40 19.54 11.02
C LEU A 66 -42.03 20.06 10.54
N PHE A 67 -41.83 20.05 9.22
CA PHE A 67 -40.70 20.69 8.56
C PHE A 67 -40.81 22.22 8.68
N THR A 68 -39.80 22.84 9.30
CA THR A 68 -39.49 24.26 9.11
C THR A 68 -38.21 24.37 8.28
N PRO A 69 -38.11 25.30 7.32
CA PRO A 69 -36.93 25.43 6.48
C PRO A 69 -35.82 26.16 7.25
N PHE A 70 -34.81 25.40 7.67
CA PHE A 70 -33.58 25.96 8.22
C PHE A 70 -32.66 26.37 7.05
N THR A 71 -32.53 27.68 6.84
CA THR A 71 -31.51 28.29 5.98
C THR A 71 -30.12 28.04 6.57
N ILE A 72 -29.35 27.13 5.98
CA ILE A 72 -27.95 26.90 6.31
C ILE A 72 -27.12 28.01 5.65
N GLY A 73 -26.83 29.06 6.42
CA GLY A 73 -25.73 29.97 6.13
C GLY A 73 -24.41 29.22 6.27
N ARG A 74 -23.66 29.09 5.16
CA ARG A 74 -22.30 28.55 5.15
C ARG A 74 -21.37 29.53 5.89
N CYS A 75 -21.14 29.30 7.18
CA CYS A 75 -19.93 29.79 7.84
C CYS A 75 -18.76 28.89 7.43
N ILE A 76 -18.11 29.21 6.31
CA ILE A 76 -16.79 28.67 6.00
C ILE A 76 -15.84 29.36 6.98
N ASN A 77 -15.52 28.67 8.07
CA ASN A 77 -14.46 29.07 8.98
C ASN A 77 -13.12 28.67 8.35
N THR A 78 -12.66 29.47 7.39
CA THR A 78 -11.32 29.38 6.83
C THR A 78 -10.35 29.85 7.91
N ARG A 79 -10.05 29.00 8.90
CA ARG A 79 -8.79 29.11 9.63
C ARG A 79 -7.70 28.78 8.63
N LEU A 80 -7.25 29.80 7.89
CA LEU A 80 -5.91 29.85 7.35
C LEU A 80 -4.98 29.57 8.55
N LEU A 81 -4.46 28.36 8.63
CA LEU A 81 -3.25 28.10 9.38
C LEU A 81 -2.16 28.86 8.67
N GLN A 82 -1.97 30.10 9.10
CA GLN A 82 -0.81 30.90 8.79
C GLN A 82 0.37 30.12 9.39
N GLN A 83 0.96 29.22 8.61
CA GLN A 83 2.27 28.66 8.91
C GLN A 83 3.17 29.87 9.13
N GLN A 84 3.60 30.07 10.37
CA GLN A 84 4.56 31.13 10.63
C GLN A 84 5.78 30.80 9.76
N PRO A 85 6.27 31.74 8.95
CA PRO A 85 7.47 31.52 8.16
C PRO A 85 8.54 31.04 9.14
N LEU A 86 9.06 29.83 8.89
CA LEU A 86 10.17 29.27 9.64
C LEU A 86 11.20 30.40 9.77
N LYS A 87 11.47 30.85 11.01
CA LYS A 87 12.45 31.90 11.26
C LYS A 87 13.69 31.55 10.46
N SER A 88 14.04 32.42 9.52
CA SER A 88 15.28 32.35 8.74
C SER A 88 16.44 32.33 9.73
N LEU A 89 16.91 31.14 10.06
CA LEU A 89 18.17 30.93 10.75
C LEU A 89 19.23 31.55 9.84
N GLU A 90 19.98 32.50 10.39
CA GLU A 90 21.01 33.26 9.70
C GLU A 90 21.95 32.31 8.93
N GLU A 91 22.11 32.57 7.63
CA GLU A 91 22.90 31.82 6.64
C GLU A 91 24.43 31.82 6.90
N SER A 92 24.89 32.19 8.10
CA SER A 92 26.32 32.36 8.37
C SER A 92 26.95 31.09 8.95
N GLU A 93 27.24 30.19 8.02
CA GLU A 93 28.11 29.00 8.06
C GLU A 93 27.36 27.88 7.33
N LEU A 94 27.46 27.89 6.00
CA LEU A 94 26.97 26.83 5.13
C LEU A 94 27.86 25.58 5.33
N GLY A 95 27.80 25.02 6.54
CA GLY A 95 28.33 23.71 6.86
C GLY A 95 27.79 22.71 5.85
N THR A 96 28.64 21.76 5.46
CA THR A 96 28.29 20.72 4.49
C THR A 96 26.89 20.17 4.77
N ALA A 97 25.98 20.28 3.79
CA ALA A 97 24.60 19.83 3.94
C ALA A 97 24.55 18.42 4.54
N THR A 98 24.08 18.31 5.77
CA THR A 98 24.03 17.03 6.48
C THR A 98 23.03 16.12 5.77
N THR A 99 23.48 14.91 5.44
CA THR A 99 22.65 13.89 4.82
C THR A 99 22.05 12.98 5.87
N ILE A 100 20.72 12.81 5.84
CA ILE A 100 19.99 11.93 6.75
C ILE A 100 19.88 10.55 6.15
N TYR A 101 20.11 9.53 6.98
CA TYR A 101 19.83 8.14 6.67
C TYR A 101 18.83 7.55 7.67
N SER A 102 18.14 6.50 7.25
CA SER A 102 17.29 5.70 8.13
C SER A 102 17.77 4.26 8.21
N ILE A 103 17.26 3.53 9.20
CA ILE A 103 17.41 2.07 9.25
C ILE A 103 16.16 1.47 8.60
N ALA A 104 16.33 0.74 7.51
CA ALA A 104 15.22 0.10 6.82
C ALA A 104 14.60 -0.97 7.71
N ARG A 105 13.27 -1.03 7.74
CA ARG A 105 12.61 -2.16 8.39
C ARG A 105 12.99 -3.47 7.73
N THR A 106 13.08 -4.51 8.53
CA THR A 106 13.44 -5.85 8.08
C THR A 106 12.23 -6.68 7.66
N ASP A 107 11.02 -6.19 7.91
CA ASP A 107 9.75 -6.88 7.65
C ASP A 107 9.24 -6.67 6.21
N ARG A 108 7.96 -6.39 6.01
CA ARG A 108 7.32 -6.36 4.69
C ARG A 108 7.76 -5.14 3.87
N SER A 109 7.90 -5.33 2.55
CA SER A 109 8.39 -4.31 1.62
C SER A 109 7.58 -3.00 1.67
N GLY A 110 6.26 -3.08 1.74
CA GLY A 110 5.42 -1.88 1.92
C GLY A 110 5.68 -1.12 3.22
N ALA A 111 5.93 -1.83 4.34
CA ALA A 111 6.25 -1.17 5.60
C ALA A 111 7.64 -0.50 5.57
N ALA A 112 8.63 -1.16 4.97
CA ALA A 112 9.96 -0.60 4.81
C ALA A 112 9.93 0.67 3.93
N ILE A 113 9.29 0.60 2.75
CA ILE A 113 9.21 1.74 1.83
C ILE A 113 8.37 2.88 2.42
N HIS A 114 7.27 2.59 3.12
CA HIS A 114 6.51 3.61 3.83
C HIS A 114 7.36 4.35 4.87
N GLU A 115 8.23 3.64 5.59
CA GLU A 115 9.16 4.29 6.52
C GLU A 115 10.21 5.12 5.77
N MET A 116 10.74 4.64 4.65
CA MET A 116 11.66 5.43 3.81
C MET A 116 11.02 6.75 3.35
N LEU A 117 9.77 6.71 2.89
CA LEU A 117 9.00 7.91 2.54
C LEU A 117 8.87 8.88 3.72
N LEU A 118 8.64 8.36 4.92
CA LEU A 118 8.53 9.18 6.13
C LEU A 118 9.85 9.91 6.45
N TYR A 119 10.99 9.24 6.37
CA TYR A 119 12.29 9.88 6.59
C TYR A 119 12.66 10.85 5.45
N HIS A 120 12.30 10.51 4.20
CA HIS A 120 12.47 11.41 3.07
C HIS A 120 11.66 12.69 3.24
N ALA A 121 10.42 12.59 3.75
CA ALA A 121 9.58 13.73 4.08
C ALA A 121 10.15 14.60 5.21
N GLU A 122 10.69 13.97 6.27
CA GLU A 122 11.38 14.69 7.35
C GLU A 122 12.64 15.41 6.84
N ALA A 123 13.43 14.77 5.98
CA ALA A 123 14.59 15.40 5.36
C ALA A 123 14.17 16.61 4.50
N TYR A 124 13.11 16.46 3.69
CA TYR A 124 12.56 17.55 2.90
C TYR A 124 12.10 18.73 3.77
N ALA A 125 11.38 18.48 4.87
CA ALA A 125 10.91 19.51 5.79
C ALA A 125 12.05 20.27 6.48
N ARG A 126 13.20 19.61 6.68
CA ARG A 126 14.42 20.19 7.27
C ARG A 126 15.39 20.77 6.25
N ASN A 127 15.02 20.81 4.97
CA ASN A 127 15.92 21.20 3.87
C ASN A 127 17.24 20.40 3.87
N MET A 128 17.16 19.11 4.16
CA MET A 128 18.27 18.16 4.19
C MET A 128 18.13 17.13 3.07
N THR A 129 19.25 16.48 2.72
CA THR A 129 19.25 15.40 1.75
C THR A 129 18.93 14.07 2.45
N TYR A 130 18.00 13.30 1.90
CA TYR A 130 17.82 11.90 2.32
C TYR A 130 18.78 11.01 1.53
N GLY A 131 19.75 10.42 2.22
CA GLY A 131 20.79 9.58 1.62
C GLY A 131 20.40 8.12 1.45
N GLY A 132 19.30 7.69 2.06
CA GLY A 132 18.76 6.34 1.89
C GLY A 132 18.45 5.60 3.19
N ALA A 133 18.06 4.34 3.02
CA ALA A 133 17.81 3.43 4.12
C ALA A 133 18.81 2.28 4.14
N CYS A 134 19.52 2.18 5.25
CA CYS A 134 20.45 1.10 5.48
C CYS A 134 19.67 -0.14 5.93
N VAL A 135 19.79 -1.23 5.17
CA VAL A 135 19.12 -2.51 5.50
C VAL A 135 19.77 -3.19 6.71
N ASP A 136 20.87 -2.63 7.23
CA ASP A 136 21.72 -3.33 8.18
C ASP A 136 22.08 -2.56 9.46
N ARG A 137 21.44 -3.00 10.55
CA ARG A 137 22.06 -3.22 11.87
C ARG A 137 21.82 -4.68 12.32
N ILE A 138 21.71 -5.62 11.38
CA ILE A 138 22.07 -7.00 11.68
C ILE A 138 23.55 -6.88 12.03
N ASP A 139 23.81 -6.97 13.32
CA ASP A 139 25.12 -7.15 13.86
C ASP A 139 25.88 -8.08 12.92
N TRP A 140 26.87 -7.56 12.19
CA TRP A 140 27.72 -8.33 11.27
C TRP A 140 28.37 -9.54 11.98
N ARG A 141 28.26 -9.59 13.31
CA ARG A 141 28.63 -10.70 14.19
C ARG A 141 27.60 -11.84 14.24
N VAL A 142 26.34 -11.65 13.83
CA VAL A 142 25.32 -12.72 13.78
C VAL A 142 25.58 -13.59 12.55
N LYS A 143 26.47 -14.58 12.73
CA LYS A 143 26.86 -15.61 11.76
C LYS A 143 25.73 -16.60 11.39
N GLN A 144 24.48 -16.18 11.27
CA GLN A 144 23.38 -17.08 10.87
C GLN A 144 23.12 -16.96 9.36
N SER A 145 23.62 -17.92 8.60
CA SER A 145 23.55 -18.00 7.13
C SER A 145 22.12 -17.96 6.57
N THR A 146 21.15 -18.52 7.28
CA THR A 146 19.74 -18.58 6.83
C THR A 146 19.09 -17.21 6.78
N LYS A 147 19.34 -16.34 7.78
CA LYS A 147 18.80 -14.98 7.80
C LYS A 147 19.27 -14.16 6.59
N ARG A 148 20.54 -14.33 6.18
CA ARG A 148 21.13 -13.61 5.04
C ARG A 148 20.36 -13.84 3.74
N LYS A 149 19.90 -15.06 3.47
CA LYS A 149 19.13 -15.37 2.23
C LYS A 149 17.83 -14.56 2.19
N TYR A 150 17.04 -14.58 3.28
CA TYR A 150 15.79 -13.83 3.38
C TYR A 150 16.00 -12.32 3.22
N PHE A 151 17.08 -11.79 3.81
CA PHE A 151 17.42 -10.37 3.66
C PHE A 151 17.77 -9.99 2.23
N THR A 152 18.53 -10.84 1.55
CA THR A 152 18.92 -10.62 0.15
C THR A 152 17.68 -10.59 -0.75
N ALA A 153 16.79 -11.59 -0.62
CA ALA A 153 15.55 -11.64 -1.40
C ALA A 153 14.65 -10.41 -1.15
N ARG A 154 14.48 -9.99 0.11
CA ARG A 154 13.72 -8.77 0.44
C ARG A 154 14.39 -7.50 -0.08
N HIS A 155 15.72 -7.43 -0.04
CA HIS A 155 16.46 -6.30 -0.58
C HIS A 155 16.24 -6.19 -2.09
N GLU A 156 16.40 -7.29 -2.82
CA GLU A 156 16.16 -7.37 -4.27
C GLU A 156 14.71 -6.99 -4.62
N GLN A 157 13.73 -7.56 -3.92
CA GLN A 157 12.32 -7.23 -4.13
C GLN A 157 12.03 -5.74 -3.91
N ARG A 158 12.57 -5.14 -2.84
CA ARG A 158 12.39 -3.70 -2.57
C ARG A 158 13.09 -2.83 -3.60
N THR A 159 14.30 -3.22 -4.00
CA THR A 159 15.05 -2.54 -5.07
C THR A 159 14.22 -2.53 -6.35
N LYS A 160 13.66 -3.69 -6.73
CA LYS A 160 12.78 -3.81 -7.89
C LYS A 160 11.54 -2.93 -7.76
N LEU A 161 10.83 -2.97 -6.62
CA LEU A 161 9.66 -2.12 -6.40
C LEU A 161 9.98 -0.63 -6.51
N LEU A 162 11.10 -0.19 -5.93
CA LEU A 162 11.55 1.20 -6.02
C LEU A 162 11.89 1.60 -7.46
N GLN A 163 12.50 0.70 -8.23
CA GLN A 163 12.75 0.90 -9.66
C GLN A 163 11.45 0.99 -10.45
N ASP A 164 10.52 0.05 -10.27
CA ASP A 164 9.24 0.01 -10.98
C ASP A 164 8.35 1.25 -10.69
N MET A 165 8.50 1.84 -9.50
CA MET A 165 7.83 3.10 -9.13
C MET A 165 8.53 4.35 -9.65
N GLY A 166 9.77 4.23 -10.13
CA GLY A 166 10.61 5.37 -10.48
C GLY A 166 11.06 6.19 -9.27
N LEU A 167 11.40 5.51 -8.16
CA LEU A 167 11.83 6.13 -6.89
C LEU A 167 13.18 5.62 -6.38
N ALA A 168 13.91 4.84 -7.18
CA ALA A 168 15.19 4.27 -6.77
C ALA A 168 16.23 5.33 -6.35
N ASP A 169 16.23 6.50 -7.00
CA ASP A 169 17.19 7.58 -6.71
C ASP A 169 16.80 8.41 -5.49
N GLN A 170 15.50 8.53 -5.21
CA GLN A 170 14.92 9.35 -4.16
C GLN A 170 14.83 8.59 -2.84
N LEU A 171 14.71 7.26 -2.93
CA LEU A 171 14.63 6.36 -1.79
C LEU A 171 15.68 5.23 -1.92
N PRO A 172 16.99 5.56 -2.00
CA PRO A 172 18.01 4.55 -2.22
C PRO A 172 18.11 3.61 -1.01
N LEU A 173 18.33 2.32 -1.27
CA LEU A 173 18.71 1.34 -0.25
C LEU A 173 20.23 1.40 -0.03
N ALA A 174 20.70 2.51 0.55
CA ALA A 174 22.11 2.81 0.77
C ALA A 174 22.41 3.12 2.23
N CYS A 175 23.67 2.86 2.63
CA CYS A 175 24.21 3.18 3.94
C CYS A 175 25.28 4.27 3.80
N PRO A 176 25.43 5.18 4.78
CA PRO A 176 26.50 6.17 4.77
C PRO A 176 27.86 5.50 4.93
N SER A 177 28.91 6.13 4.40
CA SER A 177 30.27 5.67 4.66
C SER A 177 30.66 5.92 6.13
N PRO A 178 31.55 5.11 6.73
CA PRO A 178 32.05 5.38 8.08
C PRO A 178 32.72 6.75 8.22
N SER A 179 33.38 7.24 7.16
CA SER A 179 33.97 8.58 7.12
C SER A 179 32.93 9.70 7.15
N ASP A 180 31.79 9.53 6.47
CA ASP A 180 30.72 10.53 6.50
C ASP A 180 30.06 10.62 7.86
N LEU A 181 29.89 9.47 8.53
CA LEU A 181 29.42 9.41 9.93
C LEU A 181 30.42 10.06 10.89
N ALA A 182 31.72 9.73 10.78
CA ALA A 182 32.76 10.26 11.65
C ALA A 182 32.98 11.77 11.48
N SER A 183 32.75 12.30 10.28
CA SER A 183 32.86 13.74 9.97
C SER A 183 31.56 14.53 10.20
N GLY A 184 30.45 13.87 10.57
CA GLY A 184 29.15 14.51 10.74
C GLY A 184 28.46 14.93 9.42
N LYS A 185 29.00 14.52 8.26
CA LYS A 185 28.36 14.73 6.95
C LYS A 185 27.10 13.88 6.77
N ALA A 186 27.05 12.74 7.45
CA ALA A 186 25.90 11.87 7.49
C ALA A 186 25.47 11.60 8.93
N MET A 187 24.16 11.45 9.15
CA MET A 187 23.61 11.01 10.42
C MET A 187 22.42 10.09 10.24
N PHE A 188 22.21 9.20 11.20
CA PHE A 188 20.95 8.48 11.34
C PHE A 188 20.00 9.31 12.20
N ILE A 189 18.77 9.51 11.73
CA ILE A 189 17.72 10.05 12.60
C ILE A 189 17.07 8.92 13.36
N ASP A 190 16.79 9.18 14.64
CA ASP A 190 16.10 8.24 15.50
C ASP A 190 14.64 8.06 15.06
N ARG A 191 14.17 6.82 15.11
CA ARG A 191 12.81 6.48 14.69
C ARG A 191 11.77 7.19 15.54
N ASP A 192 11.95 7.24 16.85
CA ASP A 192 10.99 7.84 17.75
C ASP A 192 10.96 9.36 17.58
N GLU A 193 12.06 9.98 17.16
CA GLU A 193 12.09 11.39 16.75
C GLU A 193 11.16 11.64 15.57
N VAL A 194 11.34 10.92 14.45
CA VAL A 194 10.49 11.09 13.26
C VAL A 194 9.03 10.74 13.57
N GLN A 195 8.81 9.72 14.41
CA GLN A 195 7.46 9.32 14.81
C GLN A 195 6.74 10.39 15.65
N ARG A 196 7.47 11.16 16.47
CA ARG A 196 6.90 12.26 17.24
C ARG A 196 6.57 13.48 16.38
N SER A 197 7.31 13.71 15.29
CA SER A 197 7.05 14.82 14.35
C SER A 197 6.08 14.46 13.21
N ARG A 198 5.54 13.22 13.21
CA ARG A 198 4.70 12.65 12.14
C ARG A 198 3.52 13.49 11.65
N GLU A 199 3.00 14.36 12.50
CA GLU A 199 1.82 15.18 12.19
C GLU A 199 2.03 16.15 11.00
N TYR A 200 3.27 16.34 10.52
CA TYR A 200 3.59 17.39 9.54
C TYR A 200 4.39 16.93 8.31
N HIS A 201 4.64 15.63 8.14
CA HIS A 201 5.65 15.19 7.15
C HIS A 201 5.11 15.10 5.73
N PHE A 202 3.92 14.52 5.53
CA PHE A 202 3.35 14.35 4.19
C PHE A 202 2.57 15.59 3.75
N THR A 203 3.29 16.70 3.60
CA THR A 203 2.72 17.94 3.08
C THR A 203 2.35 17.81 1.59
N ALA A 204 1.44 18.67 1.12
CA ALA A 204 1.08 18.73 -0.31
C ALA A 204 2.29 19.05 -1.19
N ASP A 205 3.18 19.94 -0.73
CA ASP A 205 4.38 20.35 -1.46
C ASP A 205 5.40 19.20 -1.57
N TRP A 206 5.63 18.48 -0.47
CA TRP A 206 6.47 17.28 -0.48
C TRP A 206 5.93 16.22 -1.44
N LEU A 207 4.61 16.00 -1.40
CA LEU A 207 3.97 15.01 -2.27
C LEU A 207 4.10 15.41 -3.74
N ALA A 208 3.83 16.68 -4.07
CA ALA A 208 3.99 17.21 -5.42
C ALA A 208 5.45 17.11 -5.90
N TYR A 209 6.42 17.41 -5.02
CA TYR A 209 7.83 17.20 -5.31
C TYR A 209 8.13 15.74 -5.65
N LEU A 210 7.70 14.80 -4.81
CA LEU A 210 7.97 13.38 -5.01
C LEU A 210 7.31 12.84 -6.29
N GLN A 211 6.06 13.22 -6.55
CA GLN A 211 5.34 12.86 -7.77
C GLN A 211 6.02 13.44 -9.02
N SER A 212 6.56 14.66 -8.95
CA SER A 212 7.28 15.27 -10.07
C SER A 212 8.57 14.53 -10.46
N GLN A 213 9.21 13.84 -9.51
CA GLN A 213 10.40 13.03 -9.83
C GLN A 213 10.05 11.79 -10.64
N ARG A 214 8.86 11.20 -10.42
CA ARG A 214 8.39 10.02 -11.16
C ARG A 214 8.11 10.30 -12.63
N THR A 215 7.52 11.47 -12.95
CA THR A 215 7.13 11.82 -14.33
C THR A 215 8.32 11.78 -15.29
N LYS A 216 9.50 12.19 -14.81
CA LYS A 216 10.74 12.20 -15.60
C LYS A 216 11.12 10.81 -16.11
N LEU A 217 10.82 9.75 -15.35
CA LEU A 217 11.23 8.39 -15.69
C LEU A 217 10.25 7.68 -16.65
N VAL A 218 8.98 8.10 -16.68
CA VAL A 218 7.98 7.52 -17.60
C VAL A 218 8.18 8.04 -19.02
N GLU A 219 8.64 9.28 -19.17
CA GLU A 219 8.95 9.87 -20.49
C GLU A 219 10.16 9.19 -21.16
N ASP A 220 11.07 8.61 -20.37
CA ASP A 220 12.30 7.99 -20.87
C ASP A 220 12.14 6.49 -21.21
N ASP A 221 10.96 5.88 -21.02
CA ASP A 221 10.69 4.49 -21.45
C ASP A 221 10.04 4.47 -22.86
N PRO A 222 10.83 4.22 -23.93
CA PRO A 222 10.32 4.14 -25.30
C PRO A 222 9.36 2.96 -25.53
N SER A 223 9.30 1.98 -24.62
CA SER A 223 8.37 0.84 -24.71
C SER A 223 6.98 1.14 -24.15
N ALA A 224 6.88 2.03 -23.15
CA ALA A 224 5.61 2.52 -22.61
C ALA A 224 4.89 3.49 -23.57
N HIS A 225 5.60 4.04 -24.56
CA HIS A 225 5.07 4.99 -25.55
C HIS A 225 4.36 4.33 -26.75
N SER A 226 4.25 2.99 -26.78
CA SER A 226 3.52 2.28 -27.85
C SER A 226 1.99 2.50 -27.82
N SER A 227 1.46 3.17 -26.79
CA SER A 227 0.01 3.40 -26.63
C SER A 227 -0.44 4.84 -26.84
N THR A 228 0.47 5.83 -26.87
CA THR A 228 0.06 7.23 -26.65
C THR A 228 0.39 8.21 -27.76
N ALA A 229 1.18 7.85 -28.78
CA ALA A 229 1.60 8.85 -29.75
C ALA A 229 1.94 8.31 -31.14
N THR A 230 1.02 7.64 -31.84
CA THR A 230 1.06 7.68 -33.31
C THR A 230 -0.32 7.50 -33.94
N THR A 231 -0.69 8.47 -34.76
CA THR A 231 -1.78 8.46 -35.75
C THR A 231 -3.16 8.80 -35.23
N THR A 232 -3.43 10.10 -35.20
CA THR A 232 -4.59 10.78 -35.79
C THR A 232 -5.53 9.89 -36.61
N THR A 233 -6.25 8.98 -35.95
CA THR A 233 -7.39 8.25 -36.51
C THR A 233 -8.51 8.50 -35.55
N THR A 234 -9.48 9.28 -35.99
CA THR A 234 -10.67 9.79 -35.30
C THR A 234 -11.62 8.67 -34.85
N ASN A 235 -11.16 7.80 -33.96
CA ASN A 235 -12.00 6.91 -33.19
C ASN A 235 -11.98 7.42 -31.75
N ASN A 236 -13.04 8.15 -31.38
CA ASN A 236 -13.30 8.66 -30.01
C ASN A 236 -13.53 7.49 -29.04
N GLN A 237 -12.52 6.66 -28.81
CA GLN A 237 -12.60 5.60 -27.82
C GLN A 237 -12.14 6.15 -26.48
N THR A 238 -13.10 6.62 -25.69
CA THR A 238 -12.84 7.08 -24.32
C THR A 238 -12.24 5.92 -23.51
N THR A 239 -11.07 6.16 -22.89
CA THR A 239 -10.47 5.22 -21.95
C THR A 239 -11.40 5.07 -20.73
N PRO A 240 -11.70 3.84 -20.28
CA PRO A 240 -12.50 3.64 -19.08
C PRO A 240 -11.84 4.29 -17.85
N PHE A 241 -12.66 4.77 -16.92
CA PHE A 241 -12.18 5.26 -15.63
C PHE A 241 -11.71 4.06 -14.78
N GLN A 242 -10.44 4.06 -14.39
CA GLN A 242 -9.83 2.90 -13.74
C GLN A 242 -10.01 2.97 -12.23
N VAL A 243 -10.55 1.90 -11.63
CA VAL A 243 -10.69 1.77 -10.18
C VAL A 243 -9.89 0.58 -9.67
N ALA A 244 -8.94 0.84 -8.79
CA ALA A 244 -8.18 -0.20 -8.10
C ALA A 244 -8.75 -0.42 -6.70
N VAL A 245 -9.01 -1.67 -6.35
CA VAL A 245 -9.46 -2.07 -5.01
C VAL A 245 -8.43 -3.01 -4.44
N HIS A 246 -7.85 -2.68 -3.29
CA HIS A 246 -6.97 -3.60 -2.57
C HIS A 246 -7.70 -4.19 -1.36
N VAL A 247 -7.97 -5.50 -1.44
CA VAL A 247 -8.57 -6.28 -0.36
C VAL A 247 -7.47 -7.05 0.35
N ARG A 248 -7.13 -6.62 1.57
CA ARG A 248 -6.09 -7.27 2.36
C ARG A 248 -6.58 -8.65 2.85
N ARG A 249 -5.84 -9.70 2.50
CA ARG A 249 -6.01 -11.09 2.94
C ARG A 249 -4.66 -11.63 3.42
N GLY A 250 -4.48 -12.96 3.42
CA GLY A 250 -3.22 -13.59 3.83
C GLY A 250 -3.02 -13.59 5.35
N ASP A 251 -2.36 -12.55 5.87
CA ASP A 251 -1.98 -12.44 7.28
C ASP A 251 -3.10 -12.00 8.22
N VAL A 252 -4.29 -11.79 7.68
CA VAL A 252 -5.44 -11.27 8.42
C VAL A 252 -6.50 -12.36 8.51
N ASP A 253 -6.72 -12.84 9.73
CA ASP A 253 -7.64 -13.94 10.03
C ASP A 253 -8.82 -13.38 10.86
N PRO A 254 -10.09 -13.52 10.41
CA PRO A 254 -11.26 -13.03 11.14
C PRO A 254 -11.47 -13.72 12.50
N CYS A 255 -10.89 -14.90 12.69
CA CYS A 255 -11.04 -15.76 13.86
C CYS A 255 -9.84 -15.72 14.80
N ARG A 256 -8.69 -15.20 14.35
CA ARG A 256 -7.43 -15.27 15.10
C ARG A 256 -6.63 -13.97 15.01
N LEU A 257 -5.39 -14.07 14.53
CA LEU A 257 -4.43 -12.98 14.48
C LEU A 257 -4.99 -11.86 13.61
N HIS A 258 -4.92 -10.65 14.14
CA HIS A 258 -5.35 -9.45 13.45
C HIS A 258 -6.83 -9.43 13.04
N ALA A 259 -7.72 -10.16 13.74
CA ALA A 259 -9.16 -10.16 13.47
C ALA A 259 -9.79 -8.76 13.36
N LYS A 260 -9.32 -7.79 14.16
CA LYS A 260 -9.76 -6.38 14.08
C LYS A 260 -9.51 -5.75 12.70
N ARG A 261 -8.51 -6.24 11.95
CA ARG A 261 -8.11 -5.74 10.63
C ARG A 261 -8.84 -6.43 9.49
N TYR A 262 -9.61 -7.49 9.78
CA TYR A 262 -10.37 -8.22 8.77
C TYR A 262 -11.58 -7.39 8.34
N LEU A 263 -11.74 -7.20 7.03
CA LEU A 263 -12.86 -6.51 6.43
C LEU A 263 -13.51 -7.41 5.38
N PRO A 264 -14.82 -7.67 5.48
CA PRO A 264 -15.46 -8.64 4.61
C PRO A 264 -15.66 -8.13 3.18
N ASN A 265 -15.86 -9.03 2.23
CA ASN A 265 -16.08 -8.65 0.83
C ASN A 265 -17.27 -7.70 0.68
N GLN A 266 -18.35 -7.94 1.45
CA GLN A 266 -19.53 -7.07 1.47
C GLN A 266 -19.21 -5.63 1.85
N TYR A 267 -18.24 -5.41 2.73
CA TYR A 267 -17.84 -4.05 3.11
C TYR A 267 -17.30 -3.27 1.91
N TYR A 268 -16.42 -3.87 1.11
CA TYR A 268 -15.87 -3.22 -0.09
C TYR A 268 -16.95 -2.99 -1.15
N LEU A 269 -17.90 -3.92 -1.29
CA LEU A 269 -19.05 -3.73 -2.18
C LEU A 269 -19.90 -2.54 -1.74
N ASP A 270 -20.18 -2.40 -0.44
CA ASP A 270 -20.93 -1.26 0.10
C ASP A 270 -20.18 0.08 -0.12
N VAL A 271 -18.84 0.08 -0.04
CA VAL A 271 -18.00 1.23 -0.41
C VAL A 271 -18.15 1.54 -1.89
N LEU A 272 -17.98 0.55 -2.77
CA LEU A 272 -18.08 0.74 -4.21
C LEU A 272 -19.47 1.24 -4.62
N ASP A 273 -20.54 0.70 -4.02
CA ASP A 273 -21.92 1.14 -4.27
C ASP A 273 -22.14 2.62 -3.90
N LYS A 274 -21.48 3.09 -2.84
CA LYS A 274 -21.57 4.51 -2.44
C LYS A 274 -20.81 5.43 -3.39
N TYR A 275 -19.59 5.05 -3.80
CA TYR A 275 -18.67 5.98 -4.46
C TYR A 275 -18.61 5.85 -5.98
N LEU A 276 -18.79 4.66 -6.55
CA LEU A 276 -18.77 4.50 -8.01
C LEU A 276 -19.82 5.38 -8.71
N PRO A 277 -21.08 5.51 -8.25
CA PRO A 277 -22.06 6.40 -8.90
C PRO A 277 -21.66 7.88 -8.89
N GLN A 278 -20.70 8.29 -8.04
CA GLN A 278 -20.25 9.67 -7.97
C GLN A 278 -19.22 10.01 -9.03
N VAL A 279 -18.41 9.02 -9.44
CA VAL A 279 -17.29 9.18 -10.38
C VAL A 279 -17.57 8.54 -11.75
N CYS A 280 -18.40 7.51 -11.81
CA CYS A 280 -18.80 6.76 -13.01
C CYS A 280 -20.10 7.30 -13.64
N LYS A 281 -20.37 8.61 -13.52
CA LYS A 281 -21.71 9.20 -13.71
C LYS A 281 -22.35 9.07 -15.09
N ASP A 282 -21.64 8.67 -16.13
CA ASP A 282 -22.25 8.37 -17.42
C ASP A 282 -22.91 6.98 -17.40
N ALA A 283 -24.11 6.92 -16.80
CA ALA A 283 -24.99 5.75 -16.79
C ALA A 283 -25.41 5.29 -18.20
N THR A 284 -25.15 6.10 -19.24
CA THR A 284 -25.39 5.75 -20.65
C THR A 284 -24.25 4.94 -21.26
N ASN A 285 -23.07 4.89 -20.63
CA ASN A 285 -21.94 4.13 -21.12
C ASN A 285 -21.48 3.10 -20.08
N PRO A 286 -21.92 1.83 -20.18
CA PRO A 286 -21.46 0.76 -19.29
C PRO A 286 -19.95 0.46 -19.35
N LYS A 287 -19.20 1.12 -20.25
CA LYS A 287 -17.73 1.15 -20.26
C LYS A 287 -17.11 2.28 -19.44
N ALA A 288 -17.92 3.03 -18.66
CA ALA A 288 -17.45 4.21 -17.96
C ALA A 288 -16.40 3.91 -16.88
N CYS A 289 -16.46 2.73 -16.24
CA CYS A 289 -15.53 2.35 -15.18
C CYS A 289 -15.07 0.90 -15.29
N GLN A 290 -13.78 0.67 -15.08
CA GLN A 290 -13.19 -0.67 -14.96
C GLN A 290 -12.67 -0.86 -13.53
N VAL A 291 -13.27 -1.79 -12.79
CA VAL A 291 -12.87 -2.10 -11.41
C VAL A 291 -12.00 -3.36 -11.42
N THR A 292 -10.81 -3.25 -10.82
CA THR A 292 -9.89 -4.37 -10.59
C THR A 292 -9.66 -4.54 -9.09
N VAL A 293 -9.95 -5.73 -8.58
CA VAL A 293 -9.78 -6.12 -7.18
C VAL A 293 -8.50 -6.94 -7.04
N TYR A 294 -7.49 -6.37 -6.38
CA TYR A 294 -6.24 -7.05 -6.03
C TYR A 294 -6.38 -7.68 -4.64
N THR A 295 -6.13 -8.98 -4.55
CA THR A 295 -6.24 -9.75 -3.30
C THR A 295 -5.40 -11.02 -3.35
N GLU A 296 -5.25 -11.69 -2.21
CA GLU A 296 -4.63 -13.02 -2.13
C GLU A 296 -5.69 -14.12 -2.29
N LYS A 297 -5.30 -15.25 -2.90
CA LYS A 297 -6.19 -16.42 -3.07
C LYS A 297 -6.61 -17.03 -1.74
N ASN A 298 -5.74 -16.96 -0.74
CA ASN A 298 -5.99 -17.52 0.59
C ASN A 298 -6.91 -16.57 1.36
N SER A 299 -8.21 -16.87 1.34
CA SER A 299 -9.24 -16.07 1.98
C SER A 299 -10.33 -16.95 2.58
N PHE A 300 -10.93 -16.45 3.67
CA PHE A 300 -12.11 -17.06 4.31
C PHE A 300 -13.39 -16.83 3.50
N GLU A 301 -13.37 -15.88 2.55
CA GLU A 301 -14.50 -15.56 1.70
C GLU A 301 -14.19 -15.85 0.23
N ARG A 302 -15.21 -16.32 -0.48
CA ARG A 302 -15.17 -16.41 -1.94
C ARG A 302 -15.36 -15.02 -2.55
N PHE A 303 -14.73 -14.78 -3.70
CA PHE A 303 -14.80 -13.50 -4.42
C PHE A 303 -15.90 -13.43 -5.48
N ASP A 304 -16.81 -14.41 -5.51
CA ASP A 304 -17.90 -14.52 -6.49
C ASP A 304 -18.78 -13.25 -6.51
N ALA A 305 -18.98 -12.60 -5.37
CA ALA A 305 -19.77 -11.37 -5.29
C ALA A 305 -19.17 -10.21 -6.08
N PHE A 306 -17.83 -10.11 -6.20
CA PHE A 306 -17.19 -9.12 -7.07
C PHE A 306 -17.34 -9.50 -8.55
N LEU A 307 -17.17 -10.78 -8.88
CA LEU A 307 -17.32 -11.29 -10.25
C LEU A 307 -18.75 -11.10 -10.78
N GLN A 308 -19.77 -11.32 -9.93
CA GLN A 308 -21.18 -11.08 -10.26
C GLN A 308 -21.49 -9.61 -10.58
N ARG A 309 -20.68 -8.67 -10.07
CA ARG A 309 -20.76 -7.23 -10.42
C ARG A 309 -20.00 -6.89 -11.69
N GLY A 310 -19.39 -7.87 -12.36
CA GLY A 310 -18.55 -7.67 -13.54
C GLY A 310 -17.17 -7.10 -13.23
N PHE A 311 -16.73 -7.14 -11.96
CA PHE A 311 -15.40 -6.67 -11.60
C PHE A 311 -14.35 -7.72 -11.93
N ARG A 312 -13.16 -7.27 -12.32
CA ARG A 312 -11.99 -8.14 -12.45
C ARG A 312 -11.44 -8.43 -11.06
N VAL A 313 -11.10 -9.69 -10.79
CA VAL A 313 -10.46 -10.11 -9.53
C VAL A 313 -9.11 -10.73 -9.87
N ASP A 314 -8.05 -10.08 -9.42
CA ASP A 314 -6.66 -10.46 -9.62
C ASP A 314 -6.13 -11.08 -8.33
N LEU A 315 -6.01 -12.41 -8.33
CA LEU A 315 -5.51 -13.21 -7.20
C LEU A 315 -4.00 -13.38 -7.32
N ASP A 316 -3.27 -13.16 -6.22
CA ASP A 316 -1.82 -13.40 -6.10
C ASP A 316 -0.98 -12.74 -7.21
N SER A 317 -1.42 -11.59 -7.72
CA SER A 317 -0.63 -10.83 -8.71
C SER A 317 0.72 -10.40 -8.14
N SER A 318 1.70 -10.21 -9.03
CA SER A 318 3.02 -9.77 -8.60
C SER A 318 2.91 -8.42 -7.88
N LEU A 319 3.80 -8.16 -6.90
CA LEU A 319 3.75 -6.91 -6.15
C LEU A 319 3.85 -5.68 -7.06
N SER A 320 4.67 -5.79 -8.10
CA SER A 320 4.87 -4.75 -9.11
C SER A 320 3.57 -4.44 -9.85
N ASP A 321 2.81 -5.46 -10.27
CA ASP A 321 1.55 -5.28 -10.99
C ASP A 321 0.48 -4.67 -10.10
N VAL A 322 0.37 -5.12 -8.85
CA VAL A 322 -0.57 -4.55 -7.88
C VAL A 322 -0.24 -3.09 -7.61
N TRP A 323 1.03 -2.76 -7.37
CA TRP A 323 1.47 -1.38 -7.10
C TRP A 323 1.27 -0.49 -8.31
N HIS A 324 1.61 -0.97 -9.51
CA HIS A 324 1.37 -0.28 -10.75
C HIS A 324 -0.13 0.03 -10.93
N GLY A 325 -0.99 -0.99 -10.78
CA GLY A 325 -2.44 -0.83 -10.89
C GLY A 325 -3.03 0.15 -9.89
N ILE A 326 -2.53 0.17 -8.65
CA ILE A 326 -2.94 1.16 -7.64
C ILE A 326 -2.42 2.56 -7.99
N MET A 327 -1.19 2.68 -8.50
CA MET A 327 -0.55 3.97 -8.83
C MET A 327 -1.07 4.63 -10.10
N THR A 328 -1.73 3.88 -10.99
CA THR A 328 -2.27 4.39 -12.26
C THR A 328 -3.79 4.52 -12.27
N ALA A 329 -4.48 3.95 -11.30
CA ALA A 329 -5.93 4.06 -11.20
C ALA A 329 -6.39 5.52 -11.05
N ASP A 330 -7.60 5.83 -11.52
CA ASP A 330 -8.25 7.13 -11.28
C ASP A 330 -8.86 7.20 -9.87
N MET A 331 -9.25 6.06 -9.31
CA MET A 331 -9.73 5.92 -7.94
C MET A 331 -9.12 4.69 -7.27
N VAL A 332 -8.73 4.83 -6.00
CA VAL A 332 -8.21 3.73 -5.20
C VAL A 332 -9.11 3.50 -3.98
N VAL A 333 -9.58 2.27 -3.80
CA VAL A 333 -10.23 1.82 -2.56
C VAL A 333 -9.29 0.87 -1.87
N THR A 334 -8.88 1.19 -0.65
CA THR A 334 -7.92 0.35 0.06
C THR A 334 -8.23 0.24 1.55
N SER A 335 -8.03 -0.97 2.08
CA SER A 335 -7.70 -1.12 3.50
C SER A 335 -6.54 -0.23 3.88
N ARG A 336 -6.52 0.31 5.09
CA ARG A 336 -5.27 0.81 5.66
C ARG A 336 -4.22 -0.29 5.57
N SER A 337 -3.02 -0.01 5.13
CA SER A 337 -1.93 -0.99 5.04
C SER A 337 -0.78 -0.26 4.40
N SER A 338 0.41 -0.34 4.97
CA SER A 338 1.59 0.24 4.32
C SER A 338 1.82 -0.34 2.92
N PHE A 339 1.35 -1.57 2.65
CA PHE A 339 1.43 -2.18 1.31
C PHE A 339 0.68 -1.38 0.24
N SER A 340 -0.53 -0.88 0.53
CA SER A 340 -1.39 -0.22 -0.44
C SER A 340 -1.46 1.29 -0.25
N GLU A 341 -1.16 1.79 0.96
CA GLU A 341 -0.99 3.22 1.24
C GLU A 341 0.19 3.80 0.43
N VAL A 342 1.32 3.10 0.33
CA VAL A 342 2.49 3.56 -0.44
C VAL A 342 2.15 3.83 -1.92
N PRO A 343 1.67 2.85 -2.70
CA PRO A 343 1.32 3.12 -4.10
C PRO A 343 0.14 4.10 -4.24
N ALA A 344 -0.80 4.13 -3.27
CA ALA A 344 -1.89 5.11 -3.30
C ALA A 344 -1.38 6.55 -3.09
N MET A 345 -0.36 6.77 -2.25
CA MET A 345 0.28 8.08 -2.08
C MET A 345 0.91 8.55 -3.38
N LEU A 346 1.55 7.63 -4.09
CA LEU A 346 2.27 7.90 -5.34
C LEU A 346 1.37 7.93 -6.57
N ASN A 347 0.06 7.75 -6.39
CA ASN A 347 -0.91 7.84 -7.46
C ASN A 347 -1.05 9.31 -7.92
N HIS A 348 -0.78 9.58 -9.19
CA HIS A 348 -0.85 10.93 -9.78
C HIS A 348 -2.28 11.48 -9.83
N ASN A 349 -3.27 10.60 -9.80
CA ASN A 349 -4.68 10.91 -9.70
C ASN A 349 -5.16 10.99 -8.23
N ALA A 350 -4.28 10.99 -7.22
CA ALA A 350 -4.67 11.01 -5.80
C ALA A 350 -5.63 12.16 -5.43
N ASN A 351 -5.66 13.23 -6.22
CA ASN A 351 -6.59 14.36 -6.07
C ASN A 351 -8.05 14.03 -6.48
N LYS A 352 -8.30 12.90 -7.15
CA LYS A 352 -9.62 12.51 -7.67
C LYS A 352 -10.43 11.71 -6.66
N ALA A 353 -9.89 10.62 -6.10
CA ALA A 353 -10.47 9.90 -4.96
C ALA A 353 -9.57 8.75 -4.49
N VAL A 354 -8.95 8.89 -3.31
CA VAL A 354 -8.44 7.74 -2.55
C VAL A 354 -9.36 7.52 -1.36
N VAL A 355 -9.92 6.32 -1.24
CA VAL A 355 -10.84 5.94 -0.18
C VAL A 355 -10.13 5.01 0.79
N ILE A 356 -9.77 5.52 1.97
CA ILE A 356 -9.18 4.74 3.06
C ILE A 356 -10.28 4.09 3.91
N VAL A 357 -10.07 2.82 4.21
CA VAL A 357 -10.81 2.07 5.22
C VAL A 357 -10.05 1.95 6.54
N PRO A 358 -10.51 2.57 7.65
CA PRO A 358 -9.85 2.47 8.94
C PRO A 358 -9.91 1.05 9.53
N PHE A 359 -8.86 0.68 10.28
CA PHE A 359 -8.76 -0.64 10.91
C PHE A 359 -9.43 -0.78 12.27
N ASP A 360 -9.53 0.31 13.04
CA ASP A 360 -9.85 0.19 14.46
C ASP A 360 -11.21 0.78 14.83
N LYS A 361 -11.86 0.06 15.74
CA LYS A 361 -13.21 0.26 16.25
C LYS A 361 -13.23 1.27 17.40
N ASP A 362 -12.08 1.50 18.03
CA ASP A 362 -11.96 2.33 19.21
C ASP A 362 -11.65 3.79 18.85
N LYS A 363 -12.52 4.70 19.32
CA LYS A 363 -12.43 6.16 19.07
C LYS A 363 -11.09 6.80 19.47
N LYS A 364 -10.32 6.17 20.37
CA LYS A 364 -9.06 6.70 20.87
C LYS A 364 -7.93 6.56 19.85
N GLU A 365 -7.85 5.42 19.16
CA GLU A 365 -6.85 5.22 18.12
C GLU A 365 -7.21 5.98 16.84
N PHE A 366 -8.50 6.15 16.52
CA PHE A 366 -8.93 6.92 15.35
C PHE A 366 -8.37 8.36 15.34
N LYS A 367 -8.29 9.03 16.50
CA LYS A 367 -7.66 10.36 16.62
C LYS A 367 -6.16 10.34 16.38
N GLN A 368 -5.52 9.22 16.68
CA GLN A 368 -4.10 8.98 16.41
C GLN A 368 -3.86 8.65 14.93
N PHE A 369 -4.88 8.70 14.09
CA PHE A 369 -4.81 8.33 12.68
C PHE A 369 -5.37 9.41 11.73
N GLU A 370 -6.17 10.36 12.25
CA GLU A 370 -6.65 11.54 11.51
C GLU A 370 -5.53 12.50 11.08
N TRP A 371 -4.32 12.41 11.64
CA TRP A 371 -3.20 13.28 11.28
C TRP A 371 -2.32 12.76 10.14
N ALA A 372 -2.50 11.50 9.72
CA ALA A 372 -1.76 10.91 8.59
C ALA A 372 -2.59 10.91 7.30
N ILE A 373 -3.50 11.87 7.15
CA ILE A 373 -4.37 11.97 5.98
C ILE A 373 -3.60 12.71 4.90
N MET A 374 -3.29 11.99 3.83
CA MET A 374 -2.79 12.64 2.63
C MET A 374 -3.82 13.66 2.13
N PRO A 375 -3.39 14.87 1.72
CA PRO A 375 -4.29 15.83 1.10
C PRO A 375 -5.13 15.19 -0.02
N GLY A 376 -6.45 15.41 0.01
CA GLY A 376 -7.38 14.88 -1.00
C GLY A 376 -7.95 13.49 -0.73
N TRP A 377 -7.48 12.77 0.31
CA TRP A 377 -8.00 11.45 0.63
C TRP A 377 -9.31 11.51 1.41
N THR A 378 -10.21 10.58 1.10
CA THR A 378 -11.52 10.44 1.74
C THR A 378 -11.53 9.21 2.63
N PHE A 379 -12.01 9.34 3.87
CA PHE A 379 -12.27 8.17 4.72
C PHE A 379 -13.66 7.65 4.41
N VAL A 380 -13.79 6.31 4.41
CA VAL A 380 -15.11 5.71 4.32
C VAL A 380 -15.97 6.15 5.49
N ASP A 381 -17.23 6.43 5.18
CA ASP A 381 -18.25 6.76 6.16
C ASP A 381 -18.35 5.68 7.25
N ARG A 382 -18.42 6.13 8.50
CA ARG A 382 -18.55 5.25 9.66
C ARG A 382 -19.78 4.37 9.57
N ASP A 383 -20.82 4.81 8.89
CA ASP A 383 -22.05 4.03 8.77
C ASP A 383 -21.89 2.80 7.86
N ILE A 384 -21.03 2.85 6.84
CA ILE A 384 -20.68 1.64 6.04
C ILE A 384 -19.92 0.65 6.93
N LEU A 385 -18.97 1.15 7.73
CA LEU A 385 -18.22 0.31 8.66
C LEU A 385 -19.14 -0.36 9.69
N ARG A 386 -20.02 0.41 10.33
CA ARG A 386 -21.01 -0.12 11.27
C ARG A 386 -21.95 -1.13 10.62
N SER A 387 -22.37 -0.89 9.38
CA SER A 387 -23.25 -1.82 8.66
C SER A 387 -22.56 -3.17 8.41
N ALA A 388 -21.30 -3.15 7.98
CA ALA A 388 -20.51 -4.37 7.85
C ALA A 388 -20.23 -5.05 9.19
N GLU A 389 -19.99 -4.27 10.25
CA GLU A 389 -19.82 -4.80 11.61
C GLU A 389 -21.11 -5.42 12.17
N ALA A 390 -22.28 -4.87 11.86
CA ALA A 390 -23.55 -5.49 12.26
C ALA A 390 -23.76 -6.87 11.63
N LYS A 391 -23.12 -7.11 10.48
CA LYS A 391 -23.08 -8.42 9.81
C LYS A 391 -21.95 -9.34 10.35
N HIS A 392 -21.07 -8.82 11.20
CA HIS A 392 -19.98 -9.58 11.86
C HIS A 392 -20.42 -10.84 12.64
N PRO A 393 -21.65 -10.95 13.21
CA PRO A 393 -22.11 -12.19 13.82
C PRO A 393 -22.20 -13.37 12.83
N GLU A 394 -22.47 -13.10 11.55
CA GLU A 394 -22.40 -14.13 10.49
C GLU A 394 -20.96 -14.64 10.32
N PHE A 395 -19.97 -13.80 10.65
CA PHE A 395 -18.56 -14.18 10.63
C PHE A 395 -18.11 -14.97 11.86
N ALA A 396 -18.74 -14.73 13.01
CA ALA A 396 -18.49 -15.55 14.19
C ALA A 396 -18.83 -17.03 13.92
N ALA A 397 -19.77 -17.31 13.01
CA ALA A 397 -20.08 -18.66 12.57
C ALA A 397 -18.99 -19.30 11.70
N PHE A 398 -18.09 -18.54 11.05
CA PHE A 398 -16.90 -19.10 10.40
C PHE A 398 -15.82 -19.52 11.40
N CYS A 399 -15.87 -18.96 12.62
CA CYS A 399 -14.86 -19.13 13.65
C CYS A 399 -15.21 -20.16 14.71
N SER A 400 -16.42 -20.72 14.64
CA SER A 400 -16.94 -21.82 15.46
C SER A 400 -16.83 -23.13 14.70
#